data_AF-A0AAU3LMA8-F1
#
_entry.id   AF-A0AAU3LMA8-F1
#
_cell.length_a   1.000
_cell.length_b   1.000
_cell.length_c   1.000
_cell.angle_alpha   90.00
_cell.angle_beta   90.00
_cell.angle_gamma   90.00
#
_symmetry.space_group_name_H-M   'P 1'
#
loop_
_entity.id
_entity.type
_entity.pdbx_description
1 polymer ?
#
loop_
_entity_poly.entity_id
_entity_poly.type
_entity_poly.pdbx_seq_one_letter_code
_entity_poly.pdbx_strand_id
1 'polypeptide(L)'
;MYDAEPCYPPVGGSIGAGWAAAVATLPTGGVVLAVDGPAFAGWDAVATGLSTALSSLGRPVDLLDLRAWFAPWEKIAAGTARDTLADDPDFAALETRMLADFFDALPQPEQRPGSVLVVFGPGAALVQHDVLWYADLPKRYAEEAVSAGRGSNLGRPEGGGPATKRRLFYIDWPVLDRHRDAIAADIALWADVQAPDRPQWLDGPTLRRSLAALAGRPFRTRPTFNSTPWGGHWAQNALGFHRQQPNTALGYELIAPESGVLLGERGGGQVEVPFQLLVARHPESVMGEQVHAVFGTSFPIRFDYLDTLGGGNLSVHCHPQQDYMREVFGWPYTQHETYYMMVSEPGSRVFLGLNAHTDVEEFRRDAHGAHDHGRAITMDDHVQSFPADLHQLYLIPAGTPHGSGEGNVVLEISATPYLYSLRFYDWLRRGQDGTRRPVHVEHAFNNLDTERTGERIAEDLVQQPRTLRQGSGWREETIGSLPEMFFDVRRIALEADEAADDDTAGRFHVINVVEGEGVLLETEDGHRHTLAYAETLTVPAAVGRYTLRRLGSGRVRVVKALVR
;
A
#
# COMPACT_ATOMS: atom_id res chain seq x y z
N MET A 1 -18.38 6.29 14.38
CA MET A 1 -18.67 6.19 12.92
C MET A 1 -17.33 6.17 12.22
N TYR A 2 -17.17 5.30 11.23
CA TYR A 2 -15.95 5.20 10.43
C TYR A 2 -15.64 6.54 9.73
N ASP A 3 -14.39 6.99 9.80
CA ASP A 3 -13.84 8.17 9.13
C ASP A 3 -12.99 7.76 7.92
N ALA A 4 -13.49 8.09 6.73
CA ALA A 4 -12.86 7.79 5.44
C ALA A 4 -11.75 8.77 5.05
N GLU A 5 -11.64 9.91 5.73
CA GLU A 5 -10.66 10.95 5.42
C GLU A 5 -9.96 11.43 6.71
N PRO A 6 -9.28 10.52 7.44
CA PRO A 6 -8.54 10.91 8.63
C PRO A 6 -7.46 11.91 8.25
N CYS A 7 -7.48 13.08 8.90
CA CYS A 7 -6.69 14.24 8.50
C CYS A 7 -5.99 14.87 9.71
N TYR A 8 -4.76 15.35 9.49
CA TYR A 8 -3.88 15.86 10.54
C TYR A 8 -3.46 17.31 10.25
N PRO A 9 -3.52 18.22 11.24
CA PRO A 9 -3.18 19.61 11.01
C PRO A 9 -1.69 19.76 10.65
N PRO A 10 -1.34 20.65 9.70
CA PRO A 10 0.06 20.96 9.41
C PRO A 10 0.74 21.67 10.57
N VAL A 11 2.06 21.48 10.71
CA VAL A 11 2.84 22.01 11.83
C VAL A 11 3.68 23.22 11.41
N GLY A 12 3.36 24.38 11.96
CA GLY A 12 4.12 25.63 11.77
C GLY A 12 3.88 26.34 10.44
N GLY A 13 2.81 26.00 9.73
CA GLY A 13 2.39 26.62 8.48
C GLY A 13 0.94 26.23 8.15
N SER A 14 0.48 26.58 6.94
CA SER A 14 -0.87 26.28 6.48
C SER A 14 -0.87 25.71 5.06
N ILE A 15 -1.99 25.11 4.66
CA ILE A 15 -2.18 24.63 3.29
C ILE A 15 -2.39 25.83 2.37
N GLY A 16 -1.55 25.94 1.34
CA GLY A 16 -1.72 26.89 0.24
C GLY A 16 -2.61 26.32 -0.86
N ALA A 17 -3.19 27.19 -1.68
CA ALA A 17 -4.07 26.79 -2.78
C ALA A 17 -3.79 27.58 -4.07
N GLY A 18 -3.71 26.84 -5.18
CA GLY A 18 -3.50 27.37 -6.52
C GLY A 18 -2.06 27.78 -6.82
N TRP A 19 -1.72 27.76 -8.12
CA TRP A 19 -0.40 28.12 -8.61
C TRP A 19 -0.02 29.57 -8.34
N ALA A 20 -0.98 30.52 -8.41
CA ALA A 20 -0.71 31.93 -8.16
C ALA A 20 -0.11 32.18 -6.77
N ALA A 21 -0.66 31.54 -5.73
CA ALA A 21 -0.12 31.62 -4.38
C ALA A 21 1.22 30.90 -4.26
N ALA A 22 1.38 29.74 -4.92
CA ALA A 22 2.65 29.00 -4.91
C ALA A 22 3.79 29.82 -5.53
N VAL A 23 3.61 30.38 -6.74
CA VAL A 23 4.69 31.09 -7.45
C VAL A 23 5.05 32.43 -6.82
N ALA A 24 4.17 32.99 -5.98
CA ALA A 24 4.48 34.16 -5.16
C ALA A 24 5.52 33.86 -4.06
N THR A 25 5.77 32.58 -3.73
CA THR A 25 6.81 32.17 -2.77
C THR A 25 8.22 32.11 -3.39
N LEU A 26 8.33 32.15 -4.73
CA LEU A 26 9.62 32.05 -5.41
C LEU A 26 10.48 33.30 -5.17
N PRO A 27 11.81 33.17 -5.16
CA PRO A 27 12.72 34.31 -5.12
C PRO A 27 12.43 35.34 -6.21
N THR A 28 12.66 36.61 -5.89
CA THR A 28 12.57 37.71 -6.88
C THR A 28 13.74 37.66 -7.86
N GLY A 29 13.48 37.98 -9.12
CA GLY A 29 14.49 37.95 -10.18
C GLY A 29 14.47 36.64 -10.99
N GLY A 30 15.59 36.33 -11.63
CA GLY A 30 15.74 35.09 -12.38
C GLY A 30 15.87 33.89 -11.43
N VAL A 31 15.11 32.82 -11.67
CA VAL A 31 15.18 31.57 -10.90
C VAL A 31 14.97 30.34 -11.80
N VAL A 32 15.81 29.31 -11.62
CA VAL A 32 15.60 27.98 -12.20
C VAL A 32 14.79 27.17 -11.21
N LEU A 33 13.51 26.96 -11.54
CA LEU A 33 12.59 26.17 -10.76
C LEU A 33 12.53 24.75 -11.33
N ALA A 34 13.03 23.77 -10.57
CA ALA A 34 12.79 22.36 -10.85
C ALA A 34 11.43 21.94 -10.23
N VAL A 35 10.57 21.30 -11.01
CA VAL A 35 9.31 20.71 -10.56
C VAL A 35 9.34 19.22 -10.89
N ASP A 36 9.70 18.41 -9.90
CA ASP A 36 9.82 16.95 -10.01
C ASP A 36 8.52 16.26 -9.59
N GLY A 37 8.38 14.96 -9.88
CA GLY A 37 7.17 14.21 -9.58
C GLY A 37 7.08 12.87 -10.33
N PRO A 38 5.96 12.14 -10.16
CA PRO A 38 5.77 10.87 -10.83
C PRO A 38 5.58 11.01 -12.35
N ALA A 39 5.72 9.89 -13.08
CA ALA A 39 5.54 9.86 -14.54
C ALA A 39 4.16 10.39 -14.99
N PHE A 40 3.12 10.08 -14.22
CA PHE A 40 1.75 10.52 -14.48
C PHE A 40 1.31 11.55 -13.44
N ALA A 41 1.66 12.82 -13.65
CA ALA A 41 1.25 13.96 -12.80
C ALA A 41 0.38 14.99 -13.54
N GLY A 42 -0.03 14.70 -14.78
CA GLY A 42 -0.72 15.69 -15.63
C GLY A 42 0.19 16.87 -16.00
N TRP A 43 1.44 16.57 -16.38
CA TRP A 43 2.51 17.56 -16.57
C TRP A 43 2.17 18.73 -17.49
N ASP A 44 1.36 18.53 -18.54
CA ASP A 44 0.96 19.63 -19.42
C ASP A 44 0.07 20.65 -18.68
N ALA A 45 -0.82 20.18 -17.80
CA ALA A 45 -1.67 21.04 -16.97
C ALA A 45 -0.84 21.74 -15.89
N VAL A 46 0.12 21.04 -15.26
CA VAL A 46 1.06 21.61 -14.29
C VAL A 46 1.89 22.73 -14.93
N ALA A 47 2.51 22.47 -16.09
CA ALA A 47 3.32 23.46 -16.81
C ALA A 47 2.49 24.67 -17.26
N THR A 48 1.27 24.43 -17.78
CA THR A 48 0.34 25.51 -18.16
C THR A 48 -0.07 26.36 -16.97
N GLY A 49 -0.39 25.72 -15.83
CA GLY A 49 -0.78 26.40 -14.59
C GLY A 49 0.35 27.28 -14.04
N LEU A 50 1.56 26.76 -13.97
CA LEU A 50 2.76 27.49 -13.55
C LEU A 50 3.06 28.67 -14.48
N SER A 51 3.09 28.43 -15.80
CA SER A 51 3.35 29.46 -16.81
C SER A 51 2.34 30.61 -16.75
N THR A 52 1.05 30.27 -16.62
CA THR A 52 -0.04 31.24 -16.49
C THR A 52 0.12 32.07 -15.23
N ALA A 53 0.38 31.42 -14.09
CA ALA A 53 0.54 32.08 -12.81
C ALA A 53 1.75 33.03 -12.78
N LEU A 54 2.90 32.60 -13.31
CA LEU A 54 4.11 33.42 -13.42
C LEU A 54 3.91 34.63 -14.35
N SER A 55 3.29 34.40 -15.51
CA SER A 55 2.98 35.46 -16.47
C SER A 55 2.03 36.50 -15.87
N SER A 56 1.08 36.06 -15.05
CA SER A 56 0.12 36.95 -14.37
C SER A 56 0.79 37.83 -13.31
N LEU A 57 1.91 37.39 -12.74
CA LEU A 57 2.77 38.20 -11.88
C LEU A 57 3.77 39.07 -12.67
N GLY A 58 3.66 39.13 -14.00
CA GLY A 58 4.57 39.89 -14.86
C GLY A 58 5.97 39.31 -14.94
N ARG A 59 6.16 38.03 -14.60
CA ARG A 59 7.46 37.34 -14.67
C ARG A 59 7.57 36.60 -16.02
N PRO A 60 8.54 36.95 -16.88
CA PRO A 60 8.80 36.18 -18.09
C PRO A 60 9.13 34.72 -17.73
N VAL A 61 8.57 33.77 -18.47
CA VAL A 61 8.71 32.33 -18.19
C VAL A 61 9.24 31.59 -19.42
N ASP A 62 10.18 30.69 -19.18
CA ASP A 62 10.66 29.70 -20.13
C ASP A 62 10.34 28.31 -19.57
N LEU A 63 9.98 27.38 -20.45
CA LEU A 63 9.64 26.01 -20.08
C LEU A 63 10.67 25.04 -20.66
N LEU A 64 11.16 24.12 -19.82
CA LEU A 64 11.98 22.98 -20.22
C LEU A 64 11.29 21.71 -19.74
N ASP A 65 10.81 20.92 -20.69
CA ASP A 65 10.16 19.64 -20.42
C ASP A 65 11.20 18.52 -20.36
N LEU A 66 11.47 18.00 -19.17
CA LEU A 66 12.46 16.94 -18.99
C LEU A 66 11.99 15.59 -19.58
N ARG A 67 10.69 15.41 -19.84
CA ARG A 67 10.18 14.19 -20.51
C ARG A 67 10.76 14.03 -21.91
N ALA A 68 11.16 15.13 -22.56
CA ALA A 68 11.80 15.10 -23.87
C ALA A 68 13.27 14.64 -23.83
N TRP A 69 13.85 14.44 -22.65
CA TRP A 69 15.26 14.11 -22.44
C TRP A 69 15.51 12.67 -21.99
N PHE A 70 14.46 11.86 -21.79
CA PHE A 70 14.61 10.43 -21.55
C PHE A 70 15.42 9.78 -22.68
N ALA A 71 16.25 8.80 -22.31
CA ALA A 71 16.91 7.95 -23.29
C ALA A 71 15.88 7.30 -24.23
N PRO A 72 16.26 6.91 -25.47
CA PRO A 72 15.37 6.20 -26.37
C PRO A 72 14.66 5.04 -25.68
N TRP A 73 13.36 4.89 -25.94
CA TRP A 73 12.51 3.92 -25.25
C TRP A 73 13.05 2.50 -25.34
N GLU A 74 13.63 2.12 -26.48
CA GLU A 74 14.21 0.80 -26.71
C GLU A 74 15.38 0.53 -25.74
N LYS A 75 16.19 1.56 -25.45
CA LYS A 75 17.29 1.47 -24.48
C LYS A 75 16.77 1.36 -23.06
N ILE A 76 15.74 2.16 -22.71
CA ILE A 76 15.10 2.09 -21.39
C ILE A 76 14.48 0.69 -21.19
N ALA A 77 13.68 0.23 -22.14
CA ALA A 77 13.00 -1.06 -22.12
C ALA A 77 14.01 -2.22 -22.00
N ALA A 78 15.05 -2.24 -22.83
CA ALA A 78 16.11 -3.24 -22.76
C ALA A 78 16.87 -3.20 -21.43
N GLY A 79 17.19 -2.02 -20.91
CA GLY A 79 17.87 -1.89 -19.61
C GLY A 79 17.00 -2.32 -18.42
N THR A 80 15.67 -2.20 -18.53
CA THR A 80 14.71 -2.65 -17.51
C THR A 80 14.33 -4.12 -17.66
N ALA A 81 14.67 -4.75 -18.78
CA ALA A 81 14.40 -6.16 -18.99
C ALA A 81 15.32 -7.00 -18.09
N ARG A 82 14.81 -8.15 -17.66
CA ARG A 82 15.57 -9.20 -17.00
C ARG A 82 15.22 -10.50 -17.71
N ASP A 83 16.20 -11.37 -17.90
CA ASP A 83 15.98 -12.69 -18.51
C ASP A 83 14.99 -13.50 -17.66
N THR A 84 15.12 -13.38 -16.34
CA THR A 84 14.14 -13.88 -15.37
C THR A 84 12.81 -13.14 -15.55
N LEU A 85 11.74 -13.88 -15.88
CA LEU A 85 10.39 -13.37 -16.16
C LEU A 85 10.24 -12.54 -17.46
N ALA A 86 11.13 -12.71 -18.45
CA ALA A 86 11.06 -11.96 -19.71
C ALA A 86 9.70 -12.12 -20.42
N ASP A 87 9.18 -13.35 -20.45
CA ASP A 87 7.91 -13.71 -21.10
C ASP A 87 6.71 -13.70 -20.15
N ASP A 88 6.89 -13.30 -18.89
CA ASP A 88 5.80 -13.25 -17.91
C ASP A 88 4.96 -11.96 -18.10
N PRO A 89 3.63 -12.08 -18.36
CA PRO A 89 2.77 -10.94 -18.60
C PRO A 89 2.40 -10.14 -17.33
N ASP A 90 2.52 -10.73 -16.14
CA ASP A 90 2.02 -10.15 -14.88
C ASP A 90 3.14 -9.79 -13.91
N PHE A 91 4.25 -10.53 -13.90
CA PHE A 91 5.36 -10.35 -12.95
C PHE A 91 6.64 -9.86 -13.61
N ALA A 92 7.40 -9.04 -12.89
CA ALA A 92 8.76 -8.67 -13.23
C ALA A 92 9.61 -8.60 -11.94
N ALA A 93 10.93 -8.66 -12.09
CA ALA A 93 11.83 -8.38 -10.99
C ALA A 93 11.80 -6.88 -10.64
N LEU A 94 11.98 -6.55 -9.37
CA LEU A 94 12.09 -5.16 -8.93
C LEU A 94 13.30 -4.45 -9.56
N GLU A 95 13.07 -3.25 -10.07
CA GLU A 95 14.14 -2.41 -10.62
C GLU A 95 14.97 -1.74 -9.50
N THR A 96 16.29 -1.85 -9.66
CA THR A 96 17.28 -1.37 -8.70
C THR A 96 18.03 -0.14 -9.20
N ARG A 97 17.93 0.20 -10.50
CA ARG A 97 18.56 1.39 -11.08
C ARG A 97 18.01 2.71 -10.51
N MET A 98 18.80 3.76 -10.65
CA MET A 98 18.41 5.11 -10.27
C MET A 98 17.66 5.78 -11.43
N LEU A 99 16.85 6.80 -11.13
CA LEU A 99 16.14 7.55 -12.17
C LEU A 99 17.10 8.19 -13.18
N ALA A 100 18.30 8.60 -12.75
CA ALA A 100 19.34 9.13 -13.63
C ALA A 100 19.75 8.16 -14.75
N ASP A 101 19.66 6.84 -14.53
CA ASP A 101 20.02 5.82 -15.53
C ASP A 101 19.00 5.73 -16.70
N PHE A 102 17.89 6.47 -16.62
CA PHE A 102 16.86 6.55 -17.66
C PHE A 102 17.12 7.71 -18.64
N PHE A 103 18.21 8.47 -18.46
CA PHE A 103 18.62 9.58 -19.31
C PHE A 103 19.95 9.28 -19.99
N ASP A 104 20.11 9.65 -21.27
CA ASP A 104 21.40 9.59 -21.96
C ASP A 104 22.29 10.79 -21.59
N ALA A 105 21.66 11.95 -21.44
CA ALA A 105 22.26 13.18 -20.98
C ALA A 105 21.16 14.05 -20.33
N LEU A 106 21.56 14.86 -19.36
CA LEU A 106 20.68 15.85 -18.74
C LEU A 106 20.94 17.23 -19.37
N PRO A 107 19.89 18.04 -19.56
CA PRO A 107 20.07 19.41 -20.06
C PRO A 107 20.85 20.27 -19.07
N GLN A 108 21.62 21.21 -19.61
CA GLN A 108 22.16 22.32 -18.84
C GLN A 108 21.17 23.48 -18.92
N PRO A 109 20.51 23.88 -17.82
CA PRO A 109 19.49 24.91 -17.86
C PRO A 109 20.10 26.29 -18.13
N GLU A 110 19.73 26.89 -19.27
CA GLU A 110 20.14 28.26 -19.64
C GLU A 110 18.98 29.24 -19.37
N GLN A 111 19.01 29.89 -18.21
CA GLN A 111 18.02 30.89 -17.85
C GLN A 111 18.32 32.24 -18.54
N ARG A 112 17.27 32.87 -19.09
CA ARG A 112 17.37 34.26 -19.56
C ARG A 112 17.38 35.22 -18.35
N PRO A 113 18.25 36.25 -18.32
CA PRO A 113 18.30 37.19 -17.22
C PRO A 113 16.92 37.77 -16.85
N GLY A 114 16.51 37.60 -15.60
CA GLY A 114 15.22 38.08 -15.09
C GLY A 114 14.01 37.22 -15.45
N SER A 115 14.17 36.08 -16.13
CA SER A 115 13.10 35.10 -16.37
C SER A 115 13.11 33.96 -15.36
N VAL A 116 11.95 33.31 -15.21
CA VAL A 116 11.85 32.03 -14.53
C VAL A 116 11.98 30.91 -15.56
N LEU A 117 12.98 30.06 -15.41
CA LEU A 117 13.07 28.82 -16.17
C LEU A 117 12.43 27.70 -15.35
N VAL A 118 11.29 27.18 -15.81
CA VAL A 118 10.62 26.04 -15.19
C VAL A 118 11.08 24.76 -15.89
N VAL A 119 11.86 23.96 -15.18
CA VAL A 119 12.22 22.60 -15.59
C VAL A 119 11.24 21.64 -14.94
N PHE A 120 10.45 20.90 -15.72
CA PHE A 120 9.39 20.05 -15.17
C PHE A 120 9.42 18.64 -15.74
N GLY A 121 8.90 17.68 -14.97
CA GLY A 121 8.87 16.27 -15.33
C GLY A 121 9.63 15.39 -14.34
N PRO A 122 9.49 14.06 -14.44
CA PRO A 122 10.19 13.14 -13.56
C PRO A 122 11.70 13.28 -13.74
N GLY A 123 12.42 13.54 -12.65
CA GLY A 123 13.86 13.76 -12.66
C GLY A 123 14.27 15.22 -12.81
N ALA A 124 13.35 16.18 -12.77
CA ALA A 124 13.67 17.62 -12.80
C ALA A 124 14.69 18.02 -11.72
N ALA A 125 14.71 17.34 -10.58
CA ALA A 125 15.70 17.55 -9.53
C ALA A 125 17.14 17.14 -9.92
N LEU A 126 17.33 16.38 -11.00
CA LEU A 126 18.64 15.94 -11.48
C LEU A 126 19.40 17.04 -12.22
N VAL A 127 18.73 18.09 -12.69
CA VAL A 127 19.39 19.23 -13.35
C VAL A 127 19.79 20.28 -12.32
N GLN A 128 20.76 21.14 -12.65
CA GLN A 128 21.11 22.26 -11.77
C GLN A 128 19.92 23.21 -11.61
N HIS A 129 19.51 23.50 -10.37
CA HIS A 129 18.36 24.35 -10.08
C HIS A 129 18.57 25.19 -8.81
N ASP A 130 17.78 26.26 -8.67
CA ASP A 130 17.81 27.14 -7.51
C ASP A 130 16.75 26.76 -6.47
N VAL A 131 15.59 26.29 -6.94
CA VAL A 131 14.44 25.92 -6.12
C VAL A 131 13.87 24.59 -6.62
N LEU A 132 13.57 23.68 -5.70
CA LEU A 132 12.96 22.39 -5.99
C LEU A 132 11.54 22.31 -5.44
N TRP A 133 10.57 22.09 -6.31
CA TRP A 133 9.21 21.72 -5.96
C TRP A 133 8.94 20.27 -6.36
N TYR A 134 7.99 19.63 -5.68
CA TYR A 134 7.54 18.28 -6.00
C TYR A 134 6.03 18.29 -6.23
N ALA A 135 5.60 17.97 -7.44
CA ALA A 135 4.20 17.82 -7.83
C ALA A 135 3.80 16.34 -7.67
N ASP A 136 3.10 16.02 -6.59
CA ASP A 136 2.71 14.66 -6.26
C ASP A 136 1.30 14.31 -6.74
N LEU A 137 1.15 13.06 -7.17
CA LEU A 137 -0.14 12.45 -7.44
C LEU A 137 -0.14 11.04 -6.83
N PRO A 138 -1.11 10.70 -5.96
CA PRO A 138 -1.17 9.38 -5.37
C PRO A 138 -1.21 8.26 -6.41
N LYS A 139 -0.49 7.17 -6.15
CA LYS A 139 -0.26 6.06 -7.09
C LYS A 139 -1.53 5.45 -7.69
N ARG A 140 -2.63 5.41 -6.91
CA ARG A 140 -3.95 4.95 -7.37
C ARG A 140 -4.43 5.65 -8.65
N TYR A 141 -4.09 6.94 -8.84
CA TYR A 141 -4.47 7.67 -10.06
C TYR A 141 -3.69 7.20 -11.29
N ALA A 142 -2.42 6.83 -11.12
CA ALA A 142 -1.62 6.25 -12.20
C ALA A 142 -2.14 4.85 -12.56
N GLU A 143 -2.50 4.04 -11.57
CA GLU A 143 -3.10 2.72 -11.79
C GLU A 143 -4.45 2.81 -12.52
N GLU A 144 -5.33 3.70 -12.06
CA GLU A 144 -6.63 3.96 -12.70
C GLU A 144 -6.43 4.45 -14.13
N ALA A 145 -5.49 5.37 -14.36
CA ALA A 145 -5.17 5.89 -15.69
C ALA A 145 -4.68 4.78 -16.63
N VAL A 146 -3.79 3.90 -16.18
CA VAL A 146 -3.33 2.76 -16.98
C VAL A 146 -4.49 1.81 -17.28
N SER A 147 -5.34 1.52 -16.29
CA SER A 147 -6.53 0.66 -16.48
C SER A 147 -7.48 1.22 -17.53
N ALA A 148 -7.63 2.55 -17.58
CA ALA A 148 -8.47 3.25 -18.55
C ALA A 148 -7.75 3.55 -19.89
N GLY A 149 -6.53 3.04 -20.10
CA GLY A 149 -5.77 3.24 -21.35
C GLY A 149 -5.24 4.67 -21.55
N ARG A 150 -5.26 5.50 -20.51
CA ARG A 150 -4.85 6.92 -20.51
C ARG A 150 -3.57 7.21 -19.70
N GLY A 151 -2.98 6.18 -19.09
CA GLY A 151 -1.78 6.27 -18.26
C GLY A 151 -0.48 6.29 -19.06
N SER A 152 0.63 6.61 -18.37
CA SER A 152 1.98 6.56 -18.94
C SER A 152 2.94 5.84 -18.00
N ASN A 153 3.90 5.12 -18.58
CA ASN A 153 5.03 4.56 -17.84
C ASN A 153 6.26 5.48 -17.97
N LEU A 154 7.18 5.40 -17.02
CA LEU A 154 8.38 6.22 -16.96
C LEU A 154 9.25 6.09 -18.23
N GLY A 155 9.51 7.21 -18.92
CA GLY A 155 10.34 7.27 -20.12
C GLY A 155 9.66 6.81 -21.42
N ARG A 156 8.37 6.50 -21.36
CA ARG A 156 7.63 5.94 -22.49
C ARG A 156 7.04 7.05 -23.38
N PRO A 157 7.36 7.08 -24.69
CA PRO A 157 6.82 8.09 -25.61
C PRO A 157 5.38 7.78 -26.03
N GLU A 158 4.71 8.80 -26.59
CA GLU A 158 3.46 8.60 -27.32
C GLU A 158 3.66 7.63 -28.48
N GLY A 159 2.75 6.65 -28.63
CA GLY A 159 2.83 5.63 -29.68
C GLY A 159 3.69 4.39 -29.35
N GLY A 160 4.40 4.33 -28.22
CA GLY A 160 5.24 3.18 -27.84
C GLY A 160 4.47 1.92 -27.36
N GLY A 161 3.22 1.68 -27.82
CA GLY A 161 2.28 0.65 -27.29
C GLY A 161 1.25 1.15 -26.23
N PRO A 162 0.76 0.28 -25.33
CA PRO A 162 0.04 0.68 -24.12
C PRO A 162 0.96 0.74 -22.88
N ALA A 163 0.62 1.59 -21.90
CA ALA A 163 1.23 1.53 -20.57
C ALA A 163 0.69 0.30 -19.79
N THR A 164 1.47 -0.22 -18.84
CA THR A 164 1.10 -1.44 -18.09
C THR A 164 1.27 -1.25 -16.58
N LYS A 165 0.39 -1.92 -15.81
CA LYS A 165 0.48 -1.97 -14.34
C LYS A 165 1.73 -2.73 -13.89
N ARG A 166 2.07 -3.83 -14.59
CA ARG A 166 3.32 -4.57 -14.38
C ARG A 166 4.51 -3.62 -14.33
N ARG A 167 4.65 -2.73 -15.31
CA ARG A 167 5.77 -1.78 -15.32
C ARG A 167 5.65 -0.71 -14.22
N LEU A 168 4.44 -0.23 -13.89
CA LEU A 168 4.26 0.66 -12.73
C LEU A 168 4.80 0.04 -11.44
N PHE A 169 4.38 -1.19 -11.17
CA PHE A 169 4.63 -1.89 -9.92
C PHE A 169 6.09 -2.28 -9.72
N TYR A 170 6.72 -2.85 -10.75
CA TYR A 170 8.06 -3.44 -10.60
C TYR A 170 9.19 -2.51 -11.03
N ILE A 171 8.91 -1.48 -11.84
CA ILE A 171 9.95 -0.61 -12.39
C ILE A 171 9.72 0.84 -11.96
N ASP A 172 8.59 1.45 -12.35
CA ASP A 172 8.42 2.90 -12.21
C ASP A 172 8.38 3.31 -10.75
N TRP A 173 7.56 2.65 -9.92
CA TRP A 173 7.42 3.02 -8.52
C TRP A 173 8.70 2.78 -7.70
N PRO A 174 9.39 1.63 -7.79
CA PRO A 174 10.67 1.46 -7.09
C PRO A 174 11.71 2.52 -7.48
N VAL A 175 11.79 2.90 -8.77
CA VAL A 175 12.71 3.95 -9.25
C VAL A 175 12.31 5.33 -8.76
N LEU A 176 11.03 5.69 -8.88
CA LEU A 176 10.51 7.01 -8.51
C LEU A 176 10.47 7.21 -7.00
N ASP A 177 10.13 6.19 -6.21
CA ASP A 177 10.17 6.26 -4.75
C ASP A 177 11.60 6.50 -4.25
N ARG A 178 12.58 5.75 -4.78
CA ARG A 178 14.00 5.93 -4.44
C ARG A 178 14.50 7.33 -4.80
N HIS A 179 14.09 7.85 -5.96
CA HIS A 179 14.42 9.20 -6.38
C HIS A 179 13.79 10.26 -5.46
N ARG A 180 12.48 10.18 -5.20
CA ARG A 180 11.77 11.08 -4.27
C ARG A 180 12.44 11.08 -2.90
N ASP A 181 12.74 9.91 -2.36
CA ASP A 181 13.30 9.78 -1.01
C ASP A 181 14.70 10.43 -0.92
N ALA A 182 15.49 10.35 -2.00
CA ALA A 182 16.81 10.99 -2.09
C ALA A 182 16.73 12.52 -2.12
N ILE A 183 15.72 13.10 -2.77
CA ILE A 183 15.57 14.57 -2.92
C ILE A 183 14.67 15.21 -1.84
N ALA A 184 14.01 14.40 -1.00
CA ALA A 184 12.96 14.85 -0.09
C ALA A 184 13.40 15.93 0.92
N ALA A 185 14.68 15.96 1.28
CA ALA A 185 15.23 16.98 2.20
C ALA A 185 15.21 18.38 1.57
N ASP A 186 15.38 18.47 0.25
CA ASP A 186 15.61 19.70 -0.50
C ASP A 186 14.32 20.28 -1.09
N ILE A 187 13.21 19.54 -1.04
CA ILE A 187 11.90 20.00 -1.50
C ILE A 187 11.50 21.27 -0.73
N ALA A 188 11.35 22.37 -1.47
CA ALA A 188 10.94 23.67 -0.96
C ALA A 188 9.41 23.85 -0.98
N LEU A 189 8.69 23.11 -1.83
CA LEU A 189 7.23 23.09 -1.87
C LEU A 189 6.73 21.73 -2.38
N TRP A 190 5.77 21.15 -1.68
CA TRP A 190 5.06 19.94 -2.06
C TRP A 190 3.67 20.30 -2.54
N ALA A 191 3.37 20.04 -3.81
CA ALA A 191 2.08 20.31 -4.43
C ALA A 191 1.34 19.00 -4.67
N ASP A 192 0.17 18.86 -4.06
CA ASP A 192 -0.80 17.83 -4.40
C ASP A 192 -1.55 18.26 -5.68
N VAL A 193 -1.34 17.50 -6.76
CA VAL A 193 -1.90 17.79 -8.08
C VAL A 193 -3.06 16.86 -8.46
N GLN A 194 -3.79 16.31 -7.48
CA GLN A 194 -5.08 15.64 -7.72
C GLN A 194 -6.05 16.52 -8.54
N ALA A 195 -5.98 17.85 -8.38
CA ALA A 195 -6.59 18.85 -9.25
C ALA A 195 -5.51 19.80 -9.79
N PRO A 196 -4.90 19.50 -10.96
CA PRO A 196 -3.68 20.18 -11.42
C PRO A 196 -3.89 21.64 -11.83
N ASP A 197 -5.13 22.07 -12.08
CA ASP A 197 -5.51 23.46 -12.35
C ASP A 197 -5.52 24.33 -11.07
N ARG A 198 -5.81 23.71 -9.93
CA ARG A 198 -5.86 24.37 -8.61
C ARG A 198 -5.27 23.46 -7.54
N PRO A 199 -3.95 23.22 -7.57
CA PRO A 199 -3.31 22.33 -6.61
C PRO A 199 -3.40 22.87 -5.19
N GLN A 200 -3.30 21.97 -4.23
CA GLN A 200 -3.09 22.33 -2.83
C GLN A 200 -1.64 22.03 -2.48
N TRP A 201 -1.03 22.82 -1.60
CA TRP A 201 0.41 22.69 -1.36
C TRP A 201 0.83 23.02 0.07
N LEU A 202 1.97 22.47 0.45
CA LEU A 202 2.71 22.80 1.67
C LEU A 202 4.10 23.32 1.32
N ASP A 203 4.57 24.33 2.04
CA ASP A 203 5.99 24.66 2.00
C ASP A 203 6.83 23.54 2.62
N GLY A 204 8.08 23.43 2.18
CA GLY A 204 9.02 22.39 2.60
C GLY A 204 9.24 22.34 4.11
N PRO A 205 9.48 23.48 4.81
CA PRO A 205 9.61 23.47 6.26
C PRO A 205 8.38 22.91 6.99
N THR A 206 7.18 23.26 6.54
CA THR A 206 5.91 22.78 7.11
C THR A 206 5.71 21.30 6.82
N LEU A 207 6.02 20.83 5.62
CA LEU A 207 6.03 19.39 5.30
C LEU A 207 6.93 18.63 6.28
N ARG A 208 8.20 19.04 6.41
CA ARG A 208 9.18 18.36 7.27
C ARG A 208 8.77 18.32 8.74
N ARG A 209 8.27 19.44 9.28
CA ARG A 209 7.75 19.48 10.66
C ARG A 209 6.51 18.62 10.86
N SER A 210 5.62 18.58 9.86
CA SER A 210 4.39 17.78 9.92
C SER A 210 4.70 16.28 9.88
N LEU A 211 5.64 15.85 9.03
CA LEU A 211 6.14 14.47 9.00
C LEU A 211 6.80 14.09 10.33
N ALA A 212 7.67 14.95 10.87
CA ALA A 212 8.31 14.71 12.17
C ALA A 212 7.29 14.59 13.32
N ALA A 213 6.26 15.42 13.32
CA ALA A 213 5.18 15.35 14.31
C ALA A 213 4.34 14.08 14.16
N LEU A 214 4.02 13.66 12.93
CA LEU A 214 3.31 12.41 12.66
C LEU A 214 4.10 11.19 13.12
N ALA A 215 5.43 11.19 12.95
CA ALA A 215 6.29 10.07 13.35
C ALA A 215 6.28 9.80 14.88
N GLY A 216 5.85 10.77 15.70
CA GLY A 216 5.79 10.66 17.15
C GLY A 216 4.40 10.43 17.74
N ARG A 217 3.37 10.23 16.92
CA ARG A 217 1.98 10.10 17.39
C ARG A 217 1.21 9.03 16.63
N PRO A 218 0.12 8.48 17.19
CA PRO A 218 -0.77 7.60 16.44
C PRO A 218 -1.38 8.32 15.23
N PHE A 219 -1.40 7.64 14.08
CA PHE A 219 -1.99 8.15 12.84
C PHE A 219 -2.60 7.02 11.98
N ARG A 220 -3.49 7.43 11.08
CA ARG A 220 -4.18 6.61 10.10
C ARG A 220 -3.83 7.09 8.70
N THR A 221 -3.73 6.14 7.79
CA THR A 221 -3.66 6.37 6.34
C THR A 221 -5.06 6.61 5.78
N ARG A 222 -5.13 7.24 4.60
CA ARG A 222 -6.38 7.39 3.86
C ARG A 222 -6.75 6.03 3.24
N PRO A 223 -7.87 5.42 3.65
CA PRO A 223 -8.30 4.12 3.14
C PRO A 223 -8.79 4.23 1.68
N THR A 224 -8.61 3.17 0.90
CA THR A 224 -9.14 3.06 -0.47
C THR A 224 -9.79 1.71 -0.70
N PHE A 225 -10.96 1.67 -1.34
CA PHE A 225 -11.64 0.42 -1.65
C PHE A 225 -11.77 0.21 -3.16
N ASN A 226 -11.25 -0.92 -3.65
CA ASN A 226 -11.17 -1.27 -5.06
C ASN A 226 -12.11 -2.44 -5.40
N SER A 227 -12.62 -2.45 -6.62
CA SER A 227 -13.47 -3.53 -7.12
C SER A 227 -12.67 -4.64 -7.80
N THR A 228 -13.12 -5.88 -7.64
CA THR A 228 -12.60 -7.04 -8.38
C THR A 228 -13.76 -7.95 -8.82
N PRO A 229 -13.56 -8.92 -9.74
CA PRO A 229 -14.63 -9.81 -10.18
C PRO A 229 -15.27 -10.68 -9.10
N TRP A 230 -14.65 -10.80 -7.93
CA TRP A 230 -15.14 -11.62 -6.81
C TRP A 230 -15.66 -10.82 -5.64
N GLY A 231 -15.56 -9.50 -5.70
CA GLY A 231 -15.84 -8.61 -4.58
C GLY A 231 -17.28 -8.66 -4.09
N GLY A 232 -17.41 -8.56 -2.77
CA GLY A 232 -18.66 -8.35 -2.06
C GLY A 232 -19.00 -6.89 -1.82
N HIS A 233 -20.05 -6.69 -1.01
CA HIS A 233 -20.70 -5.39 -0.81
C HIS A 233 -20.66 -4.91 0.65
N TRP A 234 -19.84 -5.53 1.50
CA TRP A 234 -19.81 -5.22 2.92
C TRP A 234 -19.43 -3.76 3.18
N ALA A 235 -18.33 -3.26 2.61
CA ALA A 235 -17.89 -1.89 2.91
C ALA A 235 -18.89 -0.84 2.37
N GLN A 236 -19.58 -1.12 1.25
CA GLN A 236 -20.64 -0.24 0.72
C GLN A 236 -21.82 -0.12 1.70
N ASN A 237 -22.19 -1.24 2.32
CA ASN A 237 -23.35 -1.34 3.19
C ASN A 237 -23.03 -0.89 4.63
N ALA A 238 -21.92 -1.38 5.20
CA ALA A 238 -21.55 -1.18 6.59
C ALA A 238 -20.77 0.13 6.82
N LEU A 239 -19.91 0.53 5.88
CA LEU A 239 -19.01 1.68 6.04
C LEU A 239 -19.39 2.87 5.14
N GLY A 240 -20.21 2.64 4.12
CA GLY A 240 -20.66 3.68 3.18
C GLY A 240 -19.67 4.00 2.05
N PHE A 241 -18.64 3.19 1.85
CA PHE A 241 -17.65 3.41 0.79
C PHE A 241 -18.23 3.18 -0.61
N HIS A 242 -17.84 4.04 -1.55
CA HIS A 242 -17.99 3.86 -3.00
C HIS A 242 -19.26 3.13 -3.47
N ARG A 243 -20.44 3.58 -3.02
CA ARG A 243 -21.75 2.96 -3.36
C ARG A 243 -22.07 2.90 -4.86
N GLN A 244 -21.31 3.62 -5.69
CA GLN A 244 -21.46 3.62 -7.15
C GLN A 244 -20.55 2.62 -7.85
N GLN A 245 -19.53 2.10 -7.17
CA GLN A 245 -18.66 1.06 -7.73
C GLN A 245 -19.38 -0.29 -7.76
N PRO A 246 -19.00 -1.22 -8.66
CA PRO A 246 -19.63 -2.55 -8.75
C PRO A 246 -19.60 -3.32 -7.43
N ASN A 247 -18.49 -3.23 -6.67
CA ASN A 247 -18.30 -3.87 -5.36
C ASN A 247 -17.10 -3.25 -4.61
N THR A 248 -16.82 -3.70 -3.39
CA THR A 248 -15.71 -3.23 -2.53
C THR A 248 -14.79 -4.37 -2.12
N ALA A 249 -14.35 -5.16 -3.09
CA ALA A 249 -13.57 -6.39 -2.87
C ALA A 249 -12.33 -6.23 -1.99
N LEU A 250 -11.56 -5.18 -2.24
CA LEU A 250 -10.26 -4.93 -1.61
C LEU A 250 -10.32 -3.60 -0.88
N GLY A 251 -10.22 -3.62 0.45
CA GLY A 251 -10.14 -2.41 1.28
C GLY A 251 -8.73 -2.19 1.78
N TYR A 252 -7.96 -1.31 1.14
CA TYR A 252 -6.61 -0.98 1.58
C TYR A 252 -6.69 0.05 2.70
N GLU A 253 -6.67 -0.43 3.94
CA GLU A 253 -6.56 0.42 5.14
C GLU A 253 -5.13 0.94 5.27
N LEU A 254 -4.15 0.04 5.17
CA LEU A 254 -2.72 0.35 5.32
C LEU A 254 -1.89 -0.56 4.43
N ILE A 255 -1.37 0.00 3.33
CA ILE A 255 -0.36 -0.60 2.46
C ILE A 255 0.66 0.49 2.19
N ALA A 256 1.76 0.53 2.96
CA ALA A 256 2.69 1.66 2.94
C ALA A 256 3.18 2.11 1.55
N PRO A 257 3.47 1.19 0.59
CA PRO A 257 3.80 1.58 -0.77
C PRO A 257 2.71 2.37 -1.51
N GLU A 258 1.43 2.24 -1.15
CA GLU A 258 0.29 2.87 -1.85
C GLU A 258 -0.46 3.92 -1.02
N SER A 259 -0.48 3.76 0.29
CA SER A 259 -1.26 4.59 1.19
C SER A 259 -0.68 6.00 1.33
N GLY A 260 -1.57 6.98 1.43
CA GLY A 260 -1.24 8.36 1.80
C GLY A 260 -1.75 8.74 3.19
N VAL A 261 -1.24 9.84 3.73
CA VAL A 261 -1.73 10.50 4.94
C VAL A 261 -2.21 11.90 4.55
N LEU A 262 -3.40 12.28 4.97
CA LEU A 262 -3.94 13.62 4.71
C LEU A 262 -3.41 14.62 5.74
N LEU A 263 -2.79 15.70 5.25
CA LEU A 263 -2.39 16.86 6.03
C LEU A 263 -3.29 18.06 5.70
N GLY A 264 -3.92 18.66 6.69
CA GLY A 264 -4.82 19.78 6.51
C GLY A 264 -5.92 19.86 7.56
N GLU A 265 -7.06 20.41 7.14
CA GLU A 265 -8.25 20.53 7.99
C GLU A 265 -9.44 19.85 7.32
N ARG A 266 -10.33 19.25 8.12
CA ARG A 266 -11.53 18.58 7.60
C ARG A 266 -12.45 19.60 6.93
N GLY A 267 -12.79 19.35 5.66
CA GLY A 267 -13.60 20.28 4.84
C GLY A 267 -12.84 21.54 4.39
N GLY A 268 -11.54 21.64 4.67
CA GLY A 268 -10.67 22.74 4.28
C GLY A 268 -9.63 22.32 3.23
N GLY A 269 -8.53 23.08 3.17
CA GLY A 269 -7.39 22.71 2.32
C GLY A 269 -6.67 21.48 2.85
N GLN A 270 -6.28 20.57 1.97
CA GLN A 270 -5.57 19.35 2.33
C GLN A 270 -4.50 19.00 1.28
N VAL A 271 -3.45 18.30 1.70
CA VAL A 271 -2.54 17.60 0.79
C VAL A 271 -2.43 16.16 1.24
N GLU A 272 -2.39 15.24 0.29
CA GLU A 272 -2.04 13.86 0.57
C GLU A 272 -0.53 13.67 0.40
N VAL A 273 0.12 13.11 1.41
CA VAL A 273 1.54 12.74 1.36
C VAL A 273 1.69 11.23 1.45
N PRO A 274 2.56 10.58 0.66
CA PRO A 274 2.77 9.14 0.74
C PRO A 274 3.19 8.71 2.15
N PHE A 275 2.59 7.65 2.68
CA PHE A 275 3.05 7.05 3.94
C PHE A 275 4.52 6.61 3.83
N GLN A 276 4.91 6.09 2.67
CA GLN A 276 6.32 5.77 2.38
C GLN A 276 7.28 6.96 2.57
N LEU A 277 6.85 8.20 2.29
CA LEU A 277 7.68 9.39 2.53
C LEU A 277 7.90 9.63 4.03
N LEU A 278 6.87 9.43 4.86
CA LEU A 278 7.00 9.52 6.32
C LEU A 278 8.02 8.49 6.84
N VAL A 279 7.90 7.23 6.38
CA VAL A 279 8.82 6.14 6.76
C VAL A 279 10.25 6.44 6.27
N ALA A 280 10.43 6.93 5.05
CA ALA A 280 11.75 7.25 4.52
C ALA A 280 12.43 8.41 5.27
N ARG A 281 11.67 9.40 5.78
CA ARG A 281 12.22 10.55 6.52
C ARG A 281 12.42 10.29 8.01
N HIS A 282 11.61 9.41 8.60
CA HIS A 282 11.63 9.13 10.04
C HIS A 282 11.55 7.61 10.32
N PRO A 283 12.43 6.78 9.73
CA PRO A 283 12.27 5.33 9.78
C PRO A 283 12.33 4.77 11.20
N GLU A 284 13.28 5.22 12.02
CA GLU A 284 13.46 4.73 13.39
C GLU A 284 12.35 5.20 14.32
N SER A 285 11.86 6.43 14.15
CA SER A 285 10.73 6.93 14.96
C SER A 285 9.44 6.19 14.63
N VAL A 286 9.21 5.87 13.35
CA VAL A 286 8.03 5.12 12.92
C VAL A 286 8.16 3.65 13.27
N MET A 287 9.19 2.97 12.77
CA MET A 287 9.30 1.50 12.82
C MET A 287 10.05 0.97 14.05
N GLY A 288 10.97 1.77 14.60
CA GLY A 288 11.92 1.33 15.61
C GLY A 288 13.25 0.88 15.00
N GLU A 289 14.35 1.02 15.76
CA GLU A 289 15.72 0.74 15.31
C GLU A 289 15.89 -0.69 14.80
N GLN A 290 15.37 -1.67 15.53
CA GLN A 290 15.51 -3.10 15.17
C GLN A 290 14.76 -3.45 13.88
N VAL A 291 13.55 -2.92 13.71
CA VAL A 291 12.76 -3.14 12.49
C VAL A 291 13.43 -2.45 11.31
N HIS A 292 13.87 -1.20 11.49
CA HIS A 292 14.59 -0.46 10.45
C HIS A 292 15.87 -1.17 10.01
N ALA A 293 16.62 -1.77 10.95
CA ALA A 293 17.84 -2.51 10.63
C ALA A 293 17.58 -3.74 9.72
N VAL A 294 16.41 -4.36 9.80
CA VAL A 294 16.05 -5.55 9.01
C VAL A 294 15.40 -5.18 7.69
N PHE A 295 14.47 -4.23 7.70
CA PHE A 295 13.61 -3.93 6.54
C PHE A 295 14.00 -2.65 5.80
N GLY A 296 15.00 -1.90 6.29
CA GLY A 296 15.31 -0.57 5.78
C GLY A 296 14.08 0.32 5.87
N THR A 297 13.79 1.09 4.83
CA THR A 297 12.60 1.96 4.76
C THR A 297 11.33 1.24 4.29
N SER A 298 11.36 -0.08 4.13
CA SER A 298 10.16 -0.87 3.83
C SER A 298 9.37 -1.11 5.11
N PHE A 299 8.26 -0.40 5.29
CA PHE A 299 7.33 -0.72 6.38
C PHE A 299 6.75 -2.12 6.15
N PRO A 300 6.93 -3.09 7.08
CA PRO A 300 6.87 -4.51 6.71
C PRO A 300 5.50 -5.18 6.92
N ILE A 301 4.52 -4.50 7.54
CA ILE A 301 3.19 -5.06 7.81
C ILE A 301 2.12 -4.26 7.05
N ARG A 302 1.11 -4.93 6.52
CA ARG A 302 -0.08 -4.34 5.92
C ARG A 302 -1.38 -4.88 6.54
N PHE A 303 -2.43 -4.07 6.44
CA PHE A 303 -3.79 -4.39 6.85
C PHE A 303 -4.73 -4.08 5.69
N ASP A 304 -5.51 -5.08 5.28
CA ASP A 304 -6.47 -4.95 4.19
C ASP A 304 -7.73 -5.80 4.42
N TYR A 305 -8.81 -5.38 3.78
CA TYR A 305 -10.07 -6.10 3.79
C TYR A 305 -10.25 -6.89 2.49
N LEU A 306 -10.51 -8.19 2.63
CA LEU A 306 -10.95 -9.05 1.54
C LEU A 306 -12.44 -9.34 1.73
N ASP A 307 -13.26 -8.72 0.90
CA ASP A 307 -14.72 -8.78 0.97
C ASP A 307 -15.27 -9.74 -0.09
N THR A 308 -15.78 -10.89 0.36
CA THR A 308 -16.53 -11.86 -0.46
C THR A 308 -18.01 -11.94 -0.08
N LEU A 309 -18.51 -11.00 0.74
CA LEU A 309 -19.89 -11.00 1.21
C LEU A 309 -20.86 -10.62 0.08
N GLY A 310 -21.63 -11.59 -0.41
CA GLY A 310 -22.42 -11.45 -1.64
C GLY A 310 -21.57 -11.44 -2.92
N GLY A 311 -20.30 -11.82 -2.81
CA GLY A 311 -19.35 -12.01 -3.92
C GLY A 311 -19.12 -13.48 -4.23
N GLY A 312 -17.88 -13.85 -4.57
CA GLY A 312 -17.49 -15.24 -4.80
C GLY A 312 -16.17 -15.59 -4.12
N ASN A 313 -15.74 -16.85 -4.24
CA ASN A 313 -14.47 -17.32 -3.67
C ASN A 313 -13.27 -16.48 -4.16
N LEU A 314 -12.31 -16.20 -3.28
CA LEU A 314 -10.96 -15.77 -3.70
C LEU A 314 -10.27 -16.90 -4.47
N SER A 315 -9.25 -16.55 -5.27
CA SER A 315 -8.43 -17.59 -5.92
C SER A 315 -7.77 -18.46 -4.86
N VAL A 316 -7.62 -19.75 -5.15
CA VAL A 316 -6.69 -20.58 -4.39
C VAL A 316 -5.29 -20.36 -4.91
N HIS A 317 -4.41 -19.92 -4.01
CA HIS A 317 -3.07 -19.46 -4.34
C HIS A 317 -2.12 -19.71 -3.18
N CYS A 318 -0.83 -19.47 -3.41
CA CYS A 318 0.16 -19.33 -2.35
C CYS A 318 0.98 -18.06 -2.59
N HIS A 319 1.78 -17.68 -1.59
CA HIS A 319 2.81 -16.66 -1.74
C HIS A 319 4.17 -17.29 -2.00
N PRO A 320 5.09 -16.58 -2.68
CA PRO A 320 6.42 -17.09 -2.95
C PRO A 320 7.14 -17.49 -1.66
N GLN A 321 7.88 -18.59 -1.66
CA GLN A 321 8.84 -18.87 -0.58
C GLN A 321 9.99 -17.87 -0.61
N GLN A 322 10.67 -17.68 0.51
CA GLN A 322 11.67 -16.61 0.66
C GLN A 322 12.80 -16.67 -0.39
N ASP A 323 13.30 -17.85 -0.73
CA ASP A 323 14.37 -17.99 -1.73
C ASP A 323 13.88 -17.63 -3.13
N TYR A 324 12.69 -18.10 -3.51
CA TYR A 324 12.06 -17.73 -4.78
C TYR A 324 11.79 -16.23 -4.87
N MET A 325 11.30 -15.65 -3.76
CA MET A 325 11.01 -14.22 -3.64
C MET A 325 12.25 -13.35 -3.88
N ARG A 326 13.40 -13.81 -3.37
CA ARG A 326 14.70 -13.14 -3.54
C ARG A 326 15.26 -13.33 -4.95
N GLU A 327 15.28 -14.56 -5.44
CA GLU A 327 15.97 -14.92 -6.68
C GLU A 327 15.20 -14.53 -7.95
N VAL A 328 13.86 -14.58 -7.89
CA VAL A 328 13.00 -14.33 -9.05
C VAL A 328 12.44 -12.91 -9.04
N PHE A 329 12.01 -12.40 -7.89
CA PHE A 329 11.34 -11.11 -7.79
C PHE A 329 12.21 -9.99 -7.21
N GLY A 330 13.33 -10.31 -6.56
CA GLY A 330 14.30 -9.34 -6.04
C GLY A 330 13.97 -8.77 -4.66
N TRP A 331 13.06 -9.40 -3.91
CA TRP A 331 12.71 -8.95 -2.55
C TRP A 331 13.53 -9.66 -1.47
N PRO A 332 13.96 -8.97 -0.39
CA PRO A 332 14.74 -9.58 0.68
C PRO A 332 13.92 -10.41 1.68
N TYR A 333 12.60 -10.28 1.66
CA TYR A 333 11.66 -11.01 2.52
C TYR A 333 10.38 -11.34 1.75
N THR A 334 9.55 -12.22 2.29
CA THR A 334 8.34 -12.70 1.61
C THR A 334 7.04 -12.33 2.32
N GLN A 335 5.94 -12.54 1.61
CA GLN A 335 4.58 -12.41 2.10
C GLN A 335 4.20 -13.62 2.94
N HIS A 336 4.31 -13.47 4.26
CA HIS A 336 3.50 -14.25 5.19
C HIS A 336 2.20 -13.51 5.43
N GLU A 337 1.10 -14.24 5.55
CA GLU A 337 -0.25 -13.70 5.62
C GLU A 337 -1.03 -14.31 6.78
N THR A 338 -2.13 -13.66 7.15
CA THR A 338 -3.12 -14.22 8.05
C THR A 338 -4.50 -13.78 7.60
N TYR A 339 -5.50 -14.63 7.85
CA TYR A 339 -6.91 -14.26 7.74
C TYR A 339 -7.51 -14.13 9.13
N TYR A 340 -7.82 -12.91 9.56
CA TYR A 340 -8.68 -12.69 10.71
C TYR A 340 -10.12 -12.56 10.25
N MET A 341 -10.98 -13.49 10.66
CA MET A 341 -12.37 -13.51 10.19
C MET A 341 -13.20 -12.42 10.87
N MET A 342 -13.48 -11.35 10.14
CA MET A 342 -14.19 -10.17 10.65
C MET A 342 -15.71 -10.31 10.52
N VAL A 343 -16.18 -10.86 9.41
CA VAL A 343 -17.59 -11.20 9.15
C VAL A 343 -17.63 -12.54 8.42
N SER A 344 -18.59 -13.41 8.75
CA SER A 344 -18.75 -14.71 8.12
C SER A 344 -20.23 -15.09 8.08
N GLU A 345 -20.71 -15.53 6.92
CA GLU A 345 -22.05 -16.11 6.76
C GLU A 345 -22.08 -17.57 7.22
N PRO A 346 -23.23 -18.08 7.70
CA PRO A 346 -23.36 -19.48 8.09
C PRO A 346 -22.97 -20.42 6.93
N GLY A 347 -21.97 -21.27 7.16
CA GLY A 347 -21.47 -22.24 6.17
C GLY A 347 -20.30 -21.74 5.32
N SER A 348 -19.87 -20.48 5.50
CA SER A 348 -18.65 -19.98 4.87
C SER A 348 -17.41 -20.72 5.38
N ARG A 349 -16.38 -20.77 4.53
CA ARG A 349 -15.16 -21.55 4.75
C ARG A 349 -13.90 -20.80 4.34
N VAL A 350 -12.76 -21.29 4.80
CA VAL A 350 -11.42 -20.89 4.37
C VAL A 350 -10.71 -22.12 3.82
N PHE A 351 -10.15 -22.04 2.62
CA PHE A 351 -9.25 -23.05 2.08
C PHE A 351 -7.85 -22.82 2.65
N LEU A 352 -7.21 -23.86 3.19
CA LEU A 352 -5.90 -23.74 3.83
C LEU A 352 -5.16 -25.08 3.91
N GLY A 353 -3.99 -25.18 3.27
CA GLY A 353 -3.12 -26.36 3.33
C GLY A 353 -3.62 -27.55 2.51
N LEU A 354 -2.71 -28.46 2.17
CA LEU A 354 -3.02 -29.66 1.38
C LEU A 354 -3.74 -30.71 2.22
N ASN A 355 -4.57 -31.54 1.59
CA ASN A 355 -5.07 -32.75 2.25
C ASN A 355 -3.91 -33.73 2.51
N ALA A 356 -4.04 -34.56 3.54
CA ALA A 356 -3.01 -35.57 3.92
C ALA A 356 -2.65 -36.54 2.78
N HIS A 357 -3.56 -36.72 1.82
CA HIS A 357 -3.43 -37.66 0.71
C HIS A 357 -3.37 -36.97 -0.65
N THR A 358 -3.15 -35.64 -0.71
CA THR A 358 -3.07 -34.93 -1.98
C THR A 358 -1.90 -35.46 -2.81
N ASP A 359 -2.20 -35.97 -4.00
CA ASP A 359 -1.20 -36.18 -5.05
C ASP A 359 -0.91 -34.83 -5.72
N VAL A 360 0.25 -34.27 -5.44
CA VAL A 360 0.67 -32.96 -5.97
C VAL A 360 0.76 -32.97 -7.50
N GLU A 361 1.11 -34.09 -8.12
CA GLU A 361 1.16 -34.19 -9.58
C GLU A 361 -0.25 -34.29 -10.19
N GLU A 362 -1.20 -34.89 -9.48
CA GLU A 362 -2.62 -34.81 -9.87
C GLU A 362 -3.15 -33.38 -9.76
N PHE A 363 -2.88 -32.70 -8.63
CA PHE A 363 -3.26 -31.31 -8.45
C PHE A 363 -2.67 -30.42 -9.55
N ARG A 364 -1.39 -30.62 -9.89
CA ARG A 364 -0.71 -29.92 -10.98
C ARG A 364 -1.38 -30.16 -12.34
N ARG A 365 -1.72 -31.42 -12.66
CA ARG A 365 -2.45 -31.76 -13.89
C ARG A 365 -3.83 -31.09 -13.95
N ASP A 366 -4.55 -31.06 -12.84
CA ASP A 366 -5.87 -30.42 -12.78
C ASP A 366 -5.78 -28.89 -12.93
N ALA A 367 -4.77 -28.26 -12.32
CA ALA A 367 -4.50 -26.84 -12.47
C ALA A 367 -4.20 -26.45 -13.93
N HIS A 368 -3.35 -27.21 -14.62
CA HIS A 368 -3.11 -27.04 -16.06
C HIS A 368 -4.36 -27.30 -16.88
N GLY A 369 -5.12 -28.35 -16.58
CA GLY A 369 -6.40 -28.62 -17.23
C GLY A 369 -7.41 -27.47 -17.09
N ALA A 370 -7.43 -26.79 -15.93
CA ALA A 370 -8.24 -25.59 -15.72
C ALA A 370 -7.76 -24.39 -16.53
N HIS A 371 -6.45 -24.16 -16.55
CA HIS A 371 -5.85 -23.06 -17.30
C HIS A 371 -6.03 -23.23 -18.82
N ASP A 372 -5.53 -24.34 -19.36
CA ASP A 372 -5.43 -24.60 -20.81
C ASP A 372 -6.77 -24.98 -21.42
N HIS A 373 -7.57 -25.76 -20.70
CA HIS A 373 -8.77 -26.40 -21.25
C HIS A 373 -10.07 -25.95 -20.58
N GLY A 374 -10.00 -25.13 -19.53
CA GLY A 374 -11.19 -24.67 -18.82
C GLY A 374 -11.90 -25.79 -18.05
N ARG A 375 -11.18 -26.82 -17.61
CA ARG A 375 -11.72 -27.89 -16.77
C ARG A 375 -11.81 -27.42 -15.33
N ALA A 376 -13.01 -27.43 -14.74
CA ALA A 376 -13.17 -27.02 -13.35
C ALA A 376 -12.45 -28.00 -12.40
N ILE A 377 -11.93 -27.47 -11.29
CA ILE A 377 -11.29 -28.23 -10.21
C ILE A 377 -12.25 -28.26 -9.02
N THR A 378 -12.46 -29.44 -8.43
CA THR A 378 -13.07 -29.57 -7.11
C THR A 378 -11.98 -29.35 -6.08
N MET A 379 -11.96 -28.17 -5.46
CA MET A 379 -10.79 -27.77 -4.68
C MET A 379 -10.59 -28.59 -3.41
N ASP A 380 -11.69 -29.04 -2.78
CA ASP A 380 -11.66 -29.90 -1.60
C ASP A 380 -10.98 -31.27 -1.85
N ASP A 381 -10.78 -31.69 -3.10
CA ASP A 381 -10.02 -32.91 -3.43
C ASP A 381 -8.52 -32.74 -3.13
N HIS A 382 -8.00 -31.51 -3.22
CA HIS A 382 -6.57 -31.21 -3.10
C HIS A 382 -6.18 -30.35 -1.88
N VAL A 383 -7.06 -29.46 -1.43
CA VAL A 383 -6.81 -28.46 -0.37
C VAL A 383 -7.87 -28.59 0.71
N GLN A 384 -7.46 -28.56 1.97
CA GLN A 384 -8.37 -28.64 3.12
C GLN A 384 -9.24 -27.38 3.19
N SER A 385 -10.43 -27.53 3.77
CA SER A 385 -11.31 -26.41 4.10
C SER A 385 -11.67 -26.41 5.59
N PHE A 386 -11.67 -25.21 6.18
CA PHE A 386 -11.99 -24.97 7.58
C PHE A 386 -13.23 -24.07 7.68
N PRO A 387 -14.11 -24.27 8.69
CA PRO A 387 -15.19 -23.32 8.96
C PRO A 387 -14.62 -21.92 9.16
N ALA A 388 -15.24 -20.89 8.58
CA ALA A 388 -14.86 -19.50 8.75
C ALA A 388 -15.45 -18.94 10.06
N ASP A 389 -14.88 -19.31 11.20
CA ASP A 389 -15.41 -18.93 12.50
C ASP A 389 -15.13 -17.45 12.81
N LEU A 390 -16.17 -16.71 13.22
CA LEU A 390 -16.05 -15.29 13.55
C LEU A 390 -14.95 -15.07 14.60
N HIS A 391 -14.02 -14.16 14.31
CA HIS A 391 -12.87 -13.81 15.15
C HIS A 391 -11.81 -14.92 15.32
N GLN A 392 -11.86 -15.98 14.51
CA GLN A 392 -10.73 -16.91 14.35
C GLN A 392 -9.65 -16.26 13.48
N LEU A 393 -8.39 -16.57 13.79
CA LEU A 393 -7.24 -16.25 12.96
C LEU A 393 -6.75 -17.53 12.28
N TYR A 394 -6.48 -17.45 10.98
CA TYR A 394 -5.79 -18.49 10.20
C TYR A 394 -4.41 -17.94 9.82
N LEU A 395 -3.35 -18.64 10.21
CA LEU A 395 -1.97 -18.30 9.86
C LEU A 395 -1.62 -18.89 8.48
N ILE A 396 -1.00 -18.09 7.63
CA ILE A 396 -0.72 -18.45 6.24
C ILE A 396 0.76 -18.14 5.95
N PRO A 397 1.68 -19.01 6.39
CA PRO A 397 3.07 -18.87 6.00
C PRO A 397 3.24 -19.07 4.49
N ALA A 398 4.25 -18.41 3.91
CA ALA A 398 4.56 -18.50 2.49
C ALA A 398 4.65 -19.95 1.98
N GLY A 399 4.19 -20.17 0.76
CA GLY A 399 4.07 -21.50 0.15
C GLY A 399 2.84 -22.33 0.56
N THR A 400 2.07 -21.90 1.57
CA THR A 400 0.82 -22.58 1.95
C THR A 400 -0.28 -22.29 0.92
N PRO A 401 -0.94 -23.31 0.33
CA PRO A 401 -2.09 -23.08 -0.55
C PRO A 401 -3.30 -22.63 0.26
N HIS A 402 -3.94 -21.53 -0.12
CA HIS A 402 -5.03 -20.94 0.64
C HIS A 402 -5.96 -20.07 -0.22
N GLY A 403 -7.12 -19.74 0.33
CA GLY A 403 -8.06 -18.76 -0.23
C GLY A 403 -9.32 -18.61 0.62
N SER A 404 -9.86 -17.40 0.74
CA SER A 404 -11.14 -17.17 1.42
C SER A 404 -12.31 -17.64 0.55
N GLY A 405 -13.23 -18.39 1.14
CA GLY A 405 -14.49 -18.75 0.49
C GLY A 405 -15.45 -17.56 0.36
N GLU A 406 -16.56 -17.76 -0.35
CA GLU A 406 -17.66 -16.79 -0.41
C GLU A 406 -18.34 -16.56 0.95
N GLY A 407 -18.92 -15.37 1.15
CA GLY A 407 -19.66 -15.01 2.36
C GLY A 407 -18.80 -14.51 3.52
N ASN A 408 -17.54 -14.14 3.27
CA ASN A 408 -16.60 -13.69 4.29
C ASN A 408 -16.22 -12.21 4.13
N VAL A 409 -15.85 -11.57 5.24
CA VAL A 409 -14.99 -10.38 5.25
C VAL A 409 -13.79 -10.71 6.11
N VAL A 410 -12.64 -10.75 5.46
CA VAL A 410 -11.37 -11.03 6.11
C VAL A 410 -10.65 -9.72 6.37
N LEU A 411 -10.18 -9.52 7.60
CA LEU A 411 -9.07 -8.60 7.85
C LEU A 411 -7.78 -9.38 7.60
N GLU A 412 -7.16 -9.14 6.45
CA GLU A 412 -5.86 -9.69 6.11
C GLU A 412 -4.78 -8.88 6.85
N ILE A 413 -3.93 -9.59 7.60
CA ILE A 413 -2.73 -9.02 8.20
C ILE A 413 -1.56 -9.79 7.63
N SER A 414 -0.75 -9.11 6.82
CA SER A 414 0.30 -9.76 6.05
C SER A 414 1.56 -8.91 5.97
N ALA A 415 2.64 -9.52 5.51
CA ALA A 415 3.85 -8.81 5.19
C ALA A 415 3.66 -7.99 3.90
N THR A 416 4.36 -6.86 3.81
CA THR A 416 4.05 -5.83 2.80
C THR A 416 4.27 -6.20 1.32
N PRO A 417 5.16 -7.12 0.88
CA PRO A 417 5.23 -7.49 -0.53
C PRO A 417 3.88 -8.04 -0.97
N TYR A 418 3.08 -7.26 -1.70
CA TYR A 418 1.63 -7.47 -1.84
C TYR A 418 1.18 -7.87 -3.25
N LEU A 419 2.12 -7.93 -4.18
CA LEU A 419 1.84 -8.16 -5.59
C LEU A 419 1.83 -9.66 -5.95
N TYR A 420 2.18 -10.55 -5.02
CA TYR A 420 2.63 -11.91 -5.31
C TYR A 420 1.62 -12.98 -4.87
N SER A 421 0.47 -13.02 -5.51
CA SER A 421 -0.47 -14.15 -5.41
C SER A 421 -0.22 -15.16 -6.53
N LEU A 422 0.45 -16.27 -6.23
CA LEU A 422 0.76 -17.33 -7.19
C LEU A 422 -0.39 -18.34 -7.24
N ARG A 423 -1.23 -18.25 -8.28
CA ARG A 423 -2.54 -18.90 -8.31
C ARG A 423 -2.48 -20.33 -8.84
N PHE A 424 -3.10 -21.25 -8.11
CA PHE A 424 -3.42 -22.60 -8.59
C PHE A 424 -4.73 -22.62 -9.37
N TYR A 425 -5.75 -21.89 -8.88
CA TYR A 425 -7.08 -21.90 -9.46
C TYR A 425 -7.85 -20.61 -9.18
N ASP A 426 -8.48 -20.07 -10.23
CA ASP A 426 -9.26 -18.82 -10.19
C ASP A 426 -10.75 -19.06 -10.51
N TRP A 427 -11.27 -20.27 -10.27
CA TRP A 427 -12.68 -20.65 -10.49
C TRP A 427 -13.18 -20.45 -11.93
N LEU A 428 -12.26 -20.57 -12.90
CA LEU A 428 -12.51 -20.27 -14.32
C LEU A 428 -13.10 -18.86 -14.56
N ARG A 429 -12.87 -17.93 -13.61
CA ARG A 429 -13.38 -16.57 -13.69
C ARG A 429 -12.86 -15.87 -14.94
N ARG A 430 -13.73 -15.04 -15.49
CA ARG A 430 -13.43 -14.24 -16.67
C ARG A 430 -13.05 -12.82 -16.29
N GLY A 431 -12.08 -12.26 -17.00
CA GLY A 431 -11.74 -10.86 -16.97
C GLY A 431 -12.81 -10.01 -17.68
N GLN A 432 -12.59 -8.70 -17.71
CA GLN A 432 -13.48 -7.75 -18.38
C GLN A 432 -13.55 -7.97 -19.91
N ASP A 433 -12.50 -8.52 -20.49
CA ASP A 433 -12.40 -8.90 -21.90
C ASP A 433 -13.13 -10.22 -22.22
N GLY A 434 -13.72 -10.87 -21.21
CA GLY A 434 -14.39 -12.15 -21.34
C GLY A 434 -13.46 -13.35 -21.45
N THR A 435 -12.14 -13.18 -21.41
CA THR A 435 -11.18 -14.30 -21.37
C THR A 435 -11.00 -14.79 -19.94
N ARG A 436 -10.55 -16.04 -19.75
CA ARG A 436 -10.24 -16.52 -18.39
C ARG A 436 -9.05 -15.75 -17.87
N ARG A 437 -9.09 -15.35 -16.59
CA ARG A 437 -7.95 -14.68 -15.97
C ARG A 437 -6.74 -15.61 -15.99
N PRO A 438 -5.56 -15.13 -16.44
CA PRO A 438 -4.36 -15.96 -16.45
C PRO A 438 -3.99 -16.36 -15.02
N VAL A 439 -3.52 -17.60 -14.90
CA VAL A 439 -2.99 -18.17 -13.65
C VAL A 439 -1.63 -18.78 -13.98
N HIS A 440 -0.57 -18.25 -13.38
CA HIS A 440 0.80 -18.73 -13.59
C HIS A 440 1.05 -19.98 -12.76
N VAL A 441 0.45 -21.10 -13.20
CA VAL A 441 0.38 -22.36 -12.45
C VAL A 441 1.77 -22.81 -11.97
N GLU A 442 2.78 -22.72 -12.83
CA GLU A 442 4.14 -23.15 -12.49
C GLU A 442 4.78 -22.33 -11.37
N HIS A 443 4.52 -21.02 -11.31
CA HIS A 443 4.98 -20.22 -10.18
C HIS A 443 4.39 -20.72 -8.86
N ALA A 444 3.10 -21.05 -8.85
CA ALA A 444 2.41 -21.55 -7.66
C ALA A 444 3.02 -22.88 -7.18
N PHE A 445 3.20 -23.85 -8.08
CA PHE A 445 3.76 -25.14 -7.70
C PHE A 445 5.26 -25.11 -7.38
N ASN A 446 6.04 -24.20 -7.97
CA ASN A 446 7.45 -24.00 -7.57
C ASN A 446 7.60 -23.43 -6.16
N ASN A 447 6.52 -22.91 -5.59
CA ASN A 447 6.50 -22.32 -4.25
C ASN A 447 5.64 -23.11 -3.26
N LEU A 448 4.98 -24.19 -3.71
CA LEU A 448 4.11 -24.99 -2.87
C LEU A 448 4.92 -25.68 -1.76
N ASP A 449 4.62 -25.36 -0.51
CA ASP A 449 5.15 -26.09 0.64
C ASP A 449 4.36 -27.38 0.85
N THR A 450 4.90 -28.49 0.39
CA THR A 450 4.26 -29.81 0.51
C THR A 450 4.21 -30.35 1.95
N GLU A 451 4.94 -29.75 2.89
CA GLU A 451 4.87 -30.12 4.31
C GLU A 451 3.63 -29.52 5.00
N ARG A 452 2.97 -28.54 4.38
CA ARG A 452 1.71 -27.94 4.83
C ARG A 452 0.54 -28.85 4.48
N THR A 453 0.47 -30.01 5.15
CA THR A 453 -0.50 -31.05 4.88
C THR A 453 -1.06 -31.72 6.13
N GLY A 454 -2.28 -32.26 6.03
CA GLY A 454 -2.91 -33.08 7.06
C GLY A 454 -3.22 -32.35 8.36
N GLU A 455 -3.20 -33.09 9.48
CA GLU A 455 -3.62 -32.61 10.81
C GLU A 455 -2.79 -31.43 11.33
N ARG A 456 -1.51 -31.34 10.90
CA ARG A 456 -0.60 -30.25 11.27
C ARG A 456 -1.14 -28.87 10.87
N ILE A 457 -1.98 -28.78 9.83
CA ILE A 457 -2.60 -27.52 9.44
C ILE A 457 -3.51 -27.00 10.55
N ALA A 458 -4.39 -27.85 11.09
CA ALA A 458 -5.29 -27.46 12.16
C ALA A 458 -4.52 -27.09 13.44
N GLU A 459 -3.46 -27.87 13.76
CA GLU A 459 -2.65 -27.67 14.97
C GLU A 459 -1.78 -26.41 14.90
N ASP A 460 -1.08 -26.20 13.78
CA ASP A 460 -0.07 -25.14 13.65
C ASP A 460 -0.71 -23.81 13.17
N LEU A 461 -1.67 -23.89 12.25
CA LEU A 461 -2.17 -22.71 11.50
C LEU A 461 -3.54 -22.20 11.97
N VAL A 462 -4.32 -23.01 12.68
CA VAL A 462 -5.63 -22.61 13.25
C VAL A 462 -5.54 -22.60 14.78
N GLN A 463 -4.66 -21.74 15.29
CA GLN A 463 -4.31 -21.71 16.70
C GLN A 463 -5.48 -21.25 17.59
N GLN A 464 -5.57 -21.84 18.78
CA GLN A 464 -6.45 -21.35 19.84
C GLN A 464 -5.82 -20.13 20.53
N PRO A 465 -6.62 -19.11 20.90
CA PRO A 465 -6.13 -17.95 21.66
C PRO A 465 -5.46 -18.34 22.97
N ARG A 466 -4.30 -17.75 23.25
CA ARG A 466 -3.57 -17.94 24.52
C ARG A 466 -3.48 -16.61 25.27
N THR A 467 -3.99 -16.57 26.50
CA THR A 467 -3.90 -15.36 27.35
C THR A 467 -2.44 -14.98 27.57
N LEU A 468 -2.09 -13.77 27.16
CA LEU A 468 -0.76 -13.19 27.37
C LEU A 468 -0.73 -12.39 28.68
N ARG A 469 -1.72 -11.53 28.87
CA ARG A 469 -1.90 -10.71 30.09
C ARG A 469 -3.35 -10.28 30.23
N GLN A 470 -3.71 -9.82 31.42
CA GLN A 470 -5.05 -9.33 31.72
C GLN A 470 -5.00 -8.28 32.83
N GLY A 471 -5.99 -7.41 32.83
CA GLY A 471 -6.26 -6.47 33.91
C GLY A 471 -7.73 -6.56 34.32
N SER A 472 -8.19 -5.61 35.14
CA SER A 472 -9.61 -5.55 35.44
C SER A 472 -10.36 -5.03 34.21
N GLY A 473 -11.39 -5.75 33.79
CA GLY A 473 -12.18 -5.40 32.60
C GLY A 473 -11.52 -5.61 31.23
N TRP A 474 -10.30 -6.16 31.13
CA TRP A 474 -9.66 -6.42 29.84
C TRP A 474 -8.71 -7.62 29.82
N ARG A 475 -8.51 -8.20 28.64
CA ARG A 475 -7.56 -9.31 28.39
C ARG A 475 -6.86 -9.15 27.05
N GLU A 476 -5.55 -9.40 27.02
CA GLU A 476 -4.78 -9.53 25.77
C GLU A 476 -4.39 -11.00 25.54
N GLU A 477 -4.60 -11.47 24.32
CA GLU A 477 -4.34 -12.83 23.89
C GLU A 477 -3.37 -12.82 22.69
N THR A 478 -2.45 -13.77 22.66
CA THR A 478 -1.78 -14.14 21.41
C THR A 478 -2.72 -15.05 20.63
N ILE A 479 -3.11 -14.62 19.42
CA ILE A 479 -4.01 -15.37 18.54
C ILE A 479 -3.30 -15.95 17.32
N GLY A 480 -2.08 -15.48 17.02
CA GLY A 480 -1.23 -16.07 16.01
C GLY A 480 0.24 -15.77 16.26
N SER A 481 1.06 -16.81 16.24
CA SER A 481 2.52 -16.70 16.30
C SER A 481 3.14 -17.97 15.70
N LEU A 482 4.02 -17.81 14.73
CA LEU A 482 4.80 -18.91 14.14
C LEU A 482 6.29 -18.55 14.12
N PRO A 483 7.20 -19.50 14.41
CA PRO A 483 8.65 -19.26 14.40
C PRO A 483 9.18 -18.65 13.11
N GLU A 484 8.61 -19.01 11.96
CA GLU A 484 9.02 -18.54 10.63
C GLU A 484 8.44 -17.16 10.22
N MET A 485 7.35 -16.70 10.86
CA MET A 485 6.75 -15.40 10.56
C MET A 485 7.39 -14.32 11.41
N PHE A 486 7.81 -13.18 10.83
CA PHE A 486 8.50 -12.13 11.60
C PHE A 486 7.58 -11.31 12.53
N PHE A 487 6.26 -11.49 12.46
CA PHE A 487 5.28 -10.75 13.24
C PHE A 487 4.34 -11.67 14.02
N ASP A 488 3.82 -11.16 15.12
CA ASP A 488 2.77 -11.78 15.91
C ASP A 488 1.45 -11.04 15.73
N VAL A 489 0.34 -11.76 15.89
CA VAL A 489 -1.00 -11.20 15.95
C VAL A 489 -1.59 -11.42 17.35
N ARG A 490 -2.02 -10.34 17.96
CA ARG A 490 -2.63 -10.30 19.30
C ARG A 490 -4.02 -9.72 19.24
N ARG A 491 -4.83 -10.02 20.25
CA ARG A 491 -6.18 -9.49 20.42
C ARG A 491 -6.38 -8.96 21.82
N ILE A 492 -6.84 -7.72 21.91
CA ILE A 492 -7.21 -7.07 23.17
C ILE A 492 -8.74 -7.02 23.22
N ALA A 493 -9.33 -7.66 24.22
CA ALA A 493 -10.76 -7.57 24.52
C ALA A 493 -10.97 -6.62 25.70
N LEU A 494 -11.81 -5.60 25.50
CA LEU A 494 -12.20 -4.60 26.48
C LEU A 494 -13.67 -4.81 26.84
N GLU A 495 -13.93 -5.27 28.06
CA GLU A 495 -15.28 -5.67 28.54
C GLU A 495 -15.89 -4.62 29.49
N ALA A 496 -15.06 -3.77 30.11
CA ALA A 496 -15.47 -2.71 31.03
C ALA A 496 -14.76 -1.38 30.70
N ASP A 497 -15.12 -0.30 31.42
CA ASP A 497 -14.60 1.06 31.21
C ASP A 497 -13.16 1.29 31.69
N GLU A 498 -12.44 0.22 31.98
CA GLU A 498 -11.05 0.28 32.40
C GLU A 498 -10.11 0.40 31.21
N ALA A 499 -8.99 1.10 31.42
CA ALA A 499 -7.96 1.21 30.40
C ALA A 499 -7.10 -0.04 30.36
N ALA A 500 -6.82 -0.52 29.14
CA ALA A 500 -5.73 -1.44 28.89
C ALA A 500 -4.46 -0.62 28.59
N ASP A 501 -3.47 -0.67 29.48
CA ASP A 501 -2.14 -0.10 29.22
C ASP A 501 -1.39 -0.94 28.19
N ASP A 502 -0.56 -0.32 27.36
CA ASP A 502 0.29 -0.99 26.37
C ASP A 502 1.55 -0.15 26.13
N ASP A 503 2.57 -0.77 25.53
CA ASP A 503 3.86 -0.14 25.29
C ASP A 503 4.44 -0.66 23.97
N THR A 504 4.74 0.27 23.06
CA THR A 504 5.42 -0.02 21.78
C THR A 504 6.78 -0.67 22.00
N ALA A 505 7.43 -0.44 23.15
CA ALA A 505 8.71 -1.02 23.53
C ALA A 505 9.77 -0.92 22.41
N GLY A 506 9.79 0.22 21.72
CA GLY A 506 10.72 0.50 20.62
C GLY A 506 10.35 -0.13 19.27
N ARG A 507 9.10 -0.59 19.08
CA ARG A 507 8.58 -1.14 17.81
C ARG A 507 7.21 -0.58 17.52
N PHE A 508 6.85 -0.42 16.25
CA PHE A 508 5.51 0.02 15.89
C PHE A 508 4.45 -1.04 16.23
N HIS A 509 3.24 -0.59 16.52
CA HIS A 509 2.04 -1.42 16.53
C HIS A 509 1.10 -0.98 15.40
N VAL A 510 0.42 -1.94 14.77
CA VAL A 510 -0.75 -1.65 13.93
C VAL A 510 -1.96 -2.27 14.58
N ILE A 511 -3.00 -1.47 14.82
CA ILE A 511 -4.22 -1.91 15.51
C ILE A 511 -5.46 -1.69 14.64
N ASN A 512 -6.43 -2.59 14.74
CA ASN A 512 -7.72 -2.49 14.07
C ASN A 512 -8.86 -2.86 15.02
N VAL A 513 -9.95 -2.08 15.01
CA VAL A 513 -11.16 -2.41 15.80
C VAL A 513 -12.03 -3.38 15.02
N VAL A 514 -12.13 -4.62 15.51
CA VAL A 514 -12.82 -5.72 14.83
C VAL A 514 -14.17 -6.10 15.45
N GLU A 515 -14.52 -5.52 16.61
CA GLU A 515 -15.82 -5.68 17.25
C GLU A 515 -16.09 -4.46 18.15
N GLY A 516 -17.36 -4.04 18.25
CA GLY A 516 -17.79 -2.94 19.12
C GLY A 516 -17.66 -1.56 18.46
N GLU A 517 -18.00 -0.49 19.20
CA GLU A 517 -18.12 0.86 18.62
C GLU A 517 -16.76 1.49 18.27
N GLY A 518 -15.74 1.23 19.10
CA GLY A 518 -14.41 1.82 18.93
C GLY A 518 -13.58 1.85 20.20
N VAL A 519 -12.39 2.41 20.11
CA VAL A 519 -11.52 2.71 21.24
C VAL A 519 -11.05 4.16 21.19
N LEU A 520 -10.78 4.72 22.36
CA LEU A 520 -9.95 5.89 22.53
C LEU A 520 -8.55 5.41 22.91
N LEU A 521 -7.56 5.80 22.10
CA LEU A 521 -6.15 5.66 22.43
C LEU A 521 -5.64 6.98 23.02
N GLU A 522 -4.97 6.91 24.16
CA GLU A 522 -4.30 8.05 24.80
C GLU A 522 -2.83 7.72 25.08
N THR A 523 -1.92 8.54 24.58
CA THR A 523 -0.46 8.40 24.77
C THR A 523 0.00 9.14 26.03
N GLU A 524 1.21 8.83 26.53
CA GLU A 524 1.78 9.48 27.71
C GLU A 524 2.00 11.00 27.53
N ASP A 525 2.30 11.44 26.32
CA ASP A 525 2.45 12.86 25.95
C ASP A 525 1.11 13.58 25.65
N GLY A 526 -0.02 12.88 25.85
CA GLY A 526 -1.36 13.46 25.79
C GLY A 526 -2.00 13.51 24.41
N HIS A 527 -1.39 12.89 23.39
CA HIS A 527 -2.09 12.67 22.12
C HIS A 527 -3.26 11.70 22.30
N ARG A 528 -4.40 12.05 21.69
CA ARG A 528 -5.63 11.28 21.74
C ARG A 528 -6.06 10.92 20.33
N HIS A 529 -6.43 9.67 20.10
CA HIS A 529 -6.93 9.20 18.82
C HIS A 529 -8.14 8.28 19.04
N THR A 530 -9.26 8.61 18.41
CA THR A 530 -10.45 7.75 18.41
C THR A 530 -10.41 6.86 17.20
N LEU A 531 -10.54 5.55 17.43
CA LEU A 531 -10.57 4.52 16.41
C LEU A 531 -11.93 3.83 16.44
N ALA A 532 -12.73 3.97 15.39
CA ALA A 532 -14.03 3.32 15.26
C ALA A 532 -13.91 1.89 14.73
N TYR A 533 -15.00 1.13 14.80
CA TYR A 533 -15.13 -0.16 14.11
C TYR A 533 -14.62 -0.11 12.67
N ALA A 534 -13.88 -1.16 12.27
CA ALA A 534 -13.22 -1.34 10.99
C ALA A 534 -12.06 -0.40 10.66
N GLU A 535 -11.69 0.52 11.55
CA GLU A 535 -10.58 1.42 11.28
C GLU A 535 -9.24 0.84 11.72
N THR A 536 -8.21 1.04 10.90
CA THR A 536 -6.82 0.72 11.25
C THR A 536 -6.03 1.96 11.68
N LEU A 537 -5.17 1.81 12.69
CA LEU A 537 -4.28 2.84 13.23
C LEU A 537 -2.85 2.32 13.35
N THR A 538 -1.89 3.14 12.95
CA THR A 538 -0.47 2.93 13.24
C THR A 538 -0.13 3.67 14.54
N VAL A 539 0.51 2.96 15.47
CA VAL A 539 1.15 3.53 16.65
C VAL A 539 2.67 3.43 16.44
N PRO A 540 3.35 4.54 16.10
CA PRO A 540 4.79 4.55 15.89
C PRO A 540 5.59 4.05 17.08
N ALA A 541 6.77 3.48 16.82
CA ALA A 541 7.71 3.05 17.86
C ALA A 541 8.09 4.17 18.85
N ALA A 542 8.14 5.42 18.37
CA ALA A 542 8.46 6.59 19.20
C ALA A 542 7.37 6.95 20.22
N VAL A 543 6.15 6.42 20.09
CA VAL A 543 5.05 6.72 21.02
C VAL A 543 5.32 6.18 22.43
N GLY A 544 6.04 5.07 22.56
CA GLY A 544 6.23 4.42 23.86
C GLY A 544 4.91 3.89 24.42
N ARG A 545 4.57 4.34 25.63
CA ARG A 545 3.39 3.90 26.38
C ARG A 545 2.10 4.60 25.92
N TYR A 546 1.03 3.82 25.86
CA TYR A 546 -0.31 4.33 25.59
C TYR A 546 -1.36 3.48 26.31
N THR A 547 -2.59 3.99 26.34
CA THR A 547 -3.74 3.27 26.91
C THR A 547 -4.85 3.16 25.87
N LEU A 548 -5.61 2.07 25.94
CA LEU A 548 -6.83 1.88 25.17
C LEU A 548 -8.03 1.83 26.11
N ARG A 549 -9.04 2.65 25.82
CA ARG A 549 -10.34 2.62 26.49
C ARG A 549 -11.42 2.34 25.48
N ARG A 550 -12.35 1.45 25.79
CA ARG A 550 -13.50 1.21 24.91
C ARG A 550 -14.35 2.48 24.78
N LEU A 551 -14.94 2.65 23.61
CA LEU A 551 -16.02 3.60 23.38
C LEU A 551 -17.34 2.83 23.36
N GLY A 552 -18.39 3.47 23.89
CA GLY A 552 -19.71 2.85 24.00
C GLY A 552 -19.84 1.91 25.21
N SER A 553 -20.98 1.22 25.27
CA SER A 553 -21.35 0.38 26.42
C SER A 553 -21.18 -1.13 26.19
N GLY A 554 -20.89 -1.55 24.95
CA GLY A 554 -20.61 -2.94 24.59
C GLY A 554 -19.14 -3.32 24.74
N ARG A 555 -18.86 -4.63 24.59
CA ARG A 555 -17.49 -5.12 24.43
C ARG A 555 -16.85 -4.53 23.17
N VAL A 556 -15.55 -4.28 23.24
CA VAL A 556 -14.73 -3.93 22.06
C VAL A 556 -13.59 -4.93 21.92
N ARG A 557 -13.31 -5.38 20.70
CA ARG A 557 -12.12 -6.18 20.37
C ARG A 557 -11.23 -5.40 19.42
N VAL A 558 -9.95 -5.37 19.75
CA VAL A 558 -8.90 -4.75 18.94
C VAL A 558 -7.91 -5.85 18.56
N VAL A 559 -7.64 -6.00 17.28
CA VAL A 559 -6.53 -6.82 16.79
C VAL A 559 -5.29 -5.94 16.68
N LYS A 560 -4.14 -6.44 17.14
CA LYS A 560 -2.86 -5.76 17.14
C LYS A 560 -1.81 -6.65 16.47
N ALA A 561 -1.09 -6.11 15.50
CA ALA A 561 0.08 -6.73 14.91
C ALA A 561 1.36 -6.00 15.33
N LEU A 562 2.44 -6.76 15.53
CA LEU A 562 3.76 -6.23 15.88
C LEU A 562 4.86 -7.15 15.34
N VAL A 563 5.99 -6.55 14.98
CA VAL A 563 7.23 -7.29 14.63
C VAL A 563 7.87 -7.85 15.90
N ARG A 564 8.39 -9.08 15.84
CA ARG A 564 8.99 -9.77 16.99
C ARG A 564 10.36 -9.29 17.39
#